data_AF-A0A0T6AVZ8-F1
#
_entry.id   AF-A0A0T6AVZ8-F1
#
_cell.length_a   1.000
_cell.length_b   1.000
_cell.length_c   1.000
_cell.angle_alpha   90.00
_cell.angle_beta   90.00
_cell.angle_gamma   90.00
#
_symmetry.space_group_name_H-M   'P 1'
#
loop_
_entity.id
_entity.type
_entity.pdbx_description
1 polymer ?
#
loop_
_entity_poly.entity_id
_entity_poly.type
_entity_poly.pdbx_seq_one_letter_code
_entity_poly.pdbx_strand_id
1 'polypeptide(L)'
;DKVRLTGVNIKNDIRKLSRDFAGINTEKVIENCVELSSLANTIHSNGGRWSMEKLVNHFFEMRINKDKKVRNSKWHIVPLSEEQRKYAATDAFVSLKLFHHLKKLEAEILAKENINCENM
;
A
#
# COMPACT_ATOMS: atom_id res chain seq x y z
N ASP A 1 -7.13 10.45 -15.41
CA ASP A 1 -6.85 9.00 -15.40
C ASP A 1 -7.69 8.35 -14.31
N LYS A 2 -8.18 7.12 -14.50
CA LYS A 2 -9.24 6.51 -13.65
C LYS A 2 -8.73 5.44 -12.67
N VAL A 3 -7.43 5.22 -12.58
CA VAL A 3 -6.84 4.11 -11.79
C VAL A 3 -6.01 4.67 -10.64
N ARG A 4 -6.25 4.17 -9.43
CA ARG A 4 -5.43 4.45 -8.24
C ARG A 4 -4.44 3.31 -8.02
N LEU A 5 -3.20 3.66 -7.73
CA LEU A 5 -2.15 2.71 -7.36
C LEU A 5 -1.94 2.78 -5.86
N THR A 6 -1.91 1.65 -5.16
CA THR A 6 -1.79 1.63 -3.69
C THR A 6 -0.58 0.82 -3.25
N GLY A 7 0.08 1.28 -2.20
CA GLY A 7 1.26 0.62 -1.64
C GLY A 7 1.83 1.36 -0.45
N VAL A 8 2.83 0.73 0.17
CA VAL A 8 3.69 1.38 1.17
C VAL A 8 4.97 1.80 0.47
N ASN A 9 5.33 3.07 0.58
CA ASN A 9 6.47 3.68 -0.10
C ASN A 9 6.36 3.68 -1.64
N ILE A 10 5.14 3.62 -2.17
CA ILE A 10 4.86 3.40 -3.59
C ILE A 10 5.44 4.49 -4.50
N LYS A 11 5.54 5.73 -4.01
CA LYS A 11 6.12 6.84 -4.80
C LYS A 11 7.58 6.56 -5.16
N ASN A 12 8.31 5.84 -4.32
CA ASN A 12 9.69 5.44 -4.62
C ASN A 12 9.76 4.30 -5.63
N ASP A 13 8.76 3.42 -5.67
CA ASP A 13 8.64 2.42 -6.74
C ASP A 13 8.42 3.10 -8.09
N ILE A 14 7.54 4.12 -8.16
CA ILE A 14 7.31 4.88 -9.39
C ILE A 14 8.57 5.62 -9.85
N ARG A 15 9.31 6.26 -8.93
CA ARG A 15 10.59 6.91 -9.25
C ARG A 15 11.65 5.92 -9.73
N LYS A 16 11.68 4.71 -9.18
CA LYS A 16 12.55 3.64 -9.65
C LYS A 16 12.14 3.21 -11.06
N LEU A 17 10.86 2.96 -11.30
CA LEU A 17 10.35 2.60 -12.62
C LEU A 17 10.70 3.67 -13.66
N SER A 18 10.51 4.96 -13.36
CA SER A 18 10.83 6.03 -14.32
C SER A 18 12.32 6.17 -14.63
N ARG A 19 13.20 5.74 -13.71
CA ARG A 19 14.64 5.71 -13.96
C ARG A 19 15.04 4.49 -14.79
N ASP A 20 14.39 3.36 -14.55
CA ASP A 20 14.73 2.08 -15.19
C ASP A 20 14.07 1.95 -16.58
N PHE A 21 12.95 2.66 -16.83
CA PHE A 21 12.18 2.58 -18.07
C PHE A 21 11.77 3.97 -18.58
N ALA A 22 11.99 4.22 -19.88
CA ALA A 22 11.56 5.44 -20.56
C ALA A 22 10.03 5.48 -20.75
N GLY A 23 9.47 6.68 -20.89
CA GLY A 23 8.05 6.90 -21.23
C GLY A 23 7.10 6.96 -20.03
N ILE A 24 7.60 6.89 -18.80
CA ILE A 24 6.79 7.04 -17.58
C ILE A 24 6.72 8.53 -17.22
N ASN A 25 5.51 9.09 -17.22
CA ASN A 25 5.26 10.41 -16.64
C ASN A 25 5.15 10.27 -15.11
N THR A 26 6.30 10.40 -14.44
CA THR A 26 6.45 10.17 -12.99
C THR A 26 5.47 10.97 -12.16
N GLU A 27 5.36 12.28 -12.40
CA GLU A 27 4.51 13.16 -11.60
C GLU A 27 3.03 12.78 -11.73
N LYS A 28 2.58 12.58 -12.98
CA LYS A 28 1.20 12.14 -13.26
C LYS A 28 0.85 10.80 -12.62
N VAL A 29 1.80 9.86 -12.56
CA VAL A 29 1.56 8.56 -11.90
C VAL A 29 1.56 8.71 -10.37
N ILE A 30 2.46 9.52 -9.81
CA ILE A 30 2.53 9.80 -8.37
C ILE A 30 1.23 10.45 -7.87
N GLU A 31 0.61 11.34 -8.64
CA GLU A 31 -0.70 11.94 -8.31
C GLU A 31 -1.82 10.90 -8.15
N ASN A 32 -1.69 9.77 -8.85
CA ASN A 32 -2.64 8.66 -8.79
C ASN A 32 -2.28 7.62 -7.71
N CYS A 33 -1.14 7.76 -7.04
CA CYS A 33 -0.74 6.88 -5.96
C CYS A 33 -1.48 7.21 -4.64
N VAL A 34 -1.80 6.17 -3.89
CA VAL A 34 -2.29 6.21 -2.52
C VAL A 34 -1.23 5.60 -1.62
N GLU A 35 -0.60 6.43 -0.79
CA GLU A 35 0.38 6.00 0.20
C GLU A 35 -0.35 5.47 1.44
N LEU A 36 -0.30 4.15 1.64
CA LEU A 36 -1.02 3.48 2.73
C LEU A 36 -0.53 3.94 4.11
N SER A 37 0.76 4.26 4.24
CA SER A 37 1.31 4.75 5.51
C SER A 37 0.70 6.08 5.92
N SER A 38 0.51 6.98 4.96
CA SER A 38 -0.13 8.28 5.19
C SER A 38 -1.61 8.12 5.50
N LEU A 39 -2.31 7.22 4.79
CA LEU A 39 -3.72 6.93 5.05
C LEU A 39 -3.94 6.27 6.42
N ALA A 40 -3.02 5.42 6.89
CA ALA A 40 -3.10 4.89 8.24
C ALA A 40 -2.89 5.97 9.31
N ASN A 41 -2.01 6.94 9.05
CA ASN A 41 -1.74 8.05 9.96
C ASN A 41 -2.94 9.01 10.09
N THR A 42 -3.75 9.19 9.05
CA THR A 42 -4.99 9.99 9.15
C THR A 42 -6.01 9.31 10.06
N ILE A 43 -6.08 7.97 10.04
CA ILE A 43 -7.00 7.19 10.90
C ILE A 43 -6.59 7.23 12.37
N HIS A 44 -5.30 7.15 12.68
CA HIS A 44 -4.81 7.11 14.06
C HIS A 44 -4.37 8.46 14.62
N SER A 45 -4.51 9.55 13.85
CA SER A 45 -4.06 10.90 14.21
C SER A 45 -2.62 10.94 14.76
N ASN A 46 -1.74 10.10 14.21
CA ASN A 46 -0.34 9.98 14.66
C ASN A 46 0.66 9.96 13.50
N GLY A 47 1.93 10.22 13.80
CA GLY A 47 3.04 10.22 12.83
C GLY A 47 3.74 8.87 12.69
N GLY A 48 3.01 7.76 12.82
CA GLY A 48 3.56 6.41 12.84
C GLY A 48 4.39 6.06 11.61
N ARG A 49 5.48 5.32 11.83
CA ARG A 49 6.27 4.68 10.74
C ARG A 49 5.72 3.30 10.45
N TRP A 50 4.97 3.20 9.36
CA TRP A 50 4.33 1.98 8.90
C TRP A 50 5.18 1.22 7.89
N SER A 51 5.14 -0.11 8.00
CA SER A 51 5.54 -1.03 6.95
C SER A 51 4.31 -1.82 6.55
N MET A 52 4.33 -2.46 5.36
CA MET A 52 3.20 -3.29 4.93
C MET A 52 2.87 -4.40 5.95
N GLU A 53 3.90 -5.03 6.54
CA GLU A 53 3.69 -6.01 7.62
C GLU A 53 3.06 -5.39 8.87
N LYS A 54 3.54 -4.22 9.33
CA LYS A 54 2.97 -3.57 10.51
C LYS A 54 1.50 -3.24 10.28
N LEU A 55 1.15 -2.77 9.08
CA LEU A 55 -0.24 -2.49 8.72
C LEU A 55 -1.09 -3.77 8.69
N VAL A 56 -0.63 -4.82 8.00
CA VAL A 56 -1.35 -6.10 7.94
C VAL A 56 -1.54 -6.70 9.34
N ASN A 57 -0.52 -6.63 10.19
CA ASN A 57 -0.61 -7.13 11.55
C ASN A 57 -1.56 -6.28 12.40
N HIS A 58 -1.49 -4.96 12.29
CA HIS A 58 -2.32 -4.05 13.08
C HIS A 58 -3.82 -4.17 12.73
N PHE A 59 -4.16 -4.18 11.44
CA PHE A 59 -5.56 -4.14 11.00
C PHE A 59 -6.20 -5.51 10.82
N PHE A 60 -5.42 -6.57 10.64
CA PHE A 60 -5.96 -7.91 10.35
C PHE A 60 -5.43 -9.00 11.29
N GLU A 61 -4.52 -8.69 12.23
CA GLU A 61 -3.85 -9.68 13.08
C GLU A 61 -3.12 -10.79 12.29
N MET A 62 -2.81 -10.51 11.02
CA MET A 62 -2.16 -11.44 10.11
C MET A 62 -0.66 -11.16 9.99
N ARG A 63 0.09 -12.14 9.48
CA ARG A 63 1.50 -11.96 9.10
C ARG A 63 1.67 -12.29 7.62
N ILE A 64 2.48 -11.49 6.93
CA ILE A 64 2.89 -11.75 5.54
C ILE A 64 4.24 -12.47 5.52
N ASN A 65 4.43 -13.36 4.56
CA ASN A 65 5.70 -14.07 4.41
C ASN A 65 6.80 -13.07 4.01
N LYS A 66 7.85 -12.96 4.82
CA LYS A 66 9.05 -12.16 4.51
C LYS A 66 10.32 -13.00 4.40
N ASP A 67 10.21 -14.22 3.94
CA ASP A 67 11.39 -15.04 3.70
C ASP A 67 12.37 -14.28 2.79
N LYS A 68 13.53 -13.94 3.35
CA LYS A 68 14.60 -13.22 2.65
C LYS A 68 15.09 -14.03 1.45
N LYS A 69 15.01 -15.36 1.50
CA LYS A 69 15.41 -16.22 0.39
C LYS A 69 14.56 -15.97 -0.85
N VAL A 70 13.25 -15.77 -0.67
CA VAL A 70 12.32 -15.45 -1.77
C VAL A 70 12.41 -13.98 -2.14
N ARG A 71 12.31 -13.08 -1.15
CA ARG A 71 12.31 -11.63 -1.38
C ARG A 71 13.57 -11.14 -2.09
N ASN A 72 14.73 -11.67 -1.73
CA ASN A 72 16.02 -11.30 -2.33
C ASN A 72 16.51 -12.32 -3.36
N SER A 73 15.62 -13.17 -3.89
CA SER A 73 15.94 -14.12 -4.96
C SER A 73 16.23 -13.42 -6.30
N LYS A 74 16.66 -14.21 -7.30
CA LYS A 74 16.91 -13.70 -8.65
C LYS A 74 15.59 -13.52 -9.42
N TRP A 75 14.95 -12.37 -9.28
CA TRP A 75 13.67 -12.03 -9.94
C TRP A 75 13.72 -11.86 -11.46
N HIS A 76 14.92 -11.79 -12.05
CA HIS A 76 15.11 -11.70 -13.51
C HIS A 76 15.14 -13.08 -14.21
N ILE A 77 15.19 -14.18 -13.46
CA ILE A 77 15.24 -15.53 -14.02
C ILE A 77 13.82 -16.01 -14.28
N VAL A 78 13.57 -16.47 -15.51
CA VAL A 78 12.28 -17.02 -15.95
C VAL A 78 12.37 -18.53 -16.23
N PRO A 79 11.33 -19.32 -15.92
CA PRO A 79 10.09 -18.92 -15.24
C PRO A 79 10.30 -18.63 -13.74
N LEU A 80 9.43 -17.79 -13.16
CA LEU A 80 9.42 -17.57 -11.71
C LEU A 80 9.03 -18.84 -10.95
N SER A 81 9.65 -19.07 -9.80
CA SER A 81 9.26 -20.15 -8.89
C SER A 81 7.86 -19.93 -8.32
N GLU A 82 7.24 -21.00 -7.81
CA GLU A 82 5.93 -20.89 -7.14
C GLU A 82 5.98 -19.94 -5.94
N GLU A 83 7.07 -19.99 -5.16
CA GLU A 83 7.28 -19.13 -4.01
C GLU A 83 7.39 -17.65 -4.40
N GLN A 84 8.12 -17.34 -5.48
CA GLN A 84 8.23 -15.98 -6.02
C GLN A 84 6.86 -15.46 -6.47
N ARG A 85 6.11 -16.26 -7.23
CA ARG A 85 4.75 -15.88 -7.68
C ARG A 85 3.82 -15.63 -6.50
N LYS A 86 3.82 -16.53 -5.51
CA LYS A 86 3.00 -16.40 -4.30
C LYS A 86 3.39 -15.18 -3.48
N TYR A 87 4.68 -14.93 -3.31
CA TYR A 87 5.20 -13.74 -2.61
C TYR A 87 4.73 -12.44 -3.31
N ALA A 88 4.97 -12.31 -4.62
CA ALA A 88 4.60 -11.11 -5.37
C ALA A 88 3.08 -10.89 -5.40
N ALA A 89 2.30 -11.96 -5.60
CA ALA A 89 0.84 -11.90 -5.57
C ALA A 89 0.31 -11.49 -4.18
N THR A 90 0.92 -11.99 -3.11
CA THR A 90 0.54 -11.64 -1.74
C THR A 90 0.79 -10.16 -1.48
N ASP A 91 1.97 -9.62 -1.82
CA ASP A 91 2.30 -8.20 -1.60
C ASP A 91 1.31 -7.27 -2.33
N ALA A 92 0.94 -7.58 -3.58
CA ALA A 92 -0.06 -6.82 -4.33
C ALA A 92 -1.46 -6.94 -3.71
N PHE A 93 -1.88 -8.16 -3.35
CA PHE A 93 -3.18 -8.43 -2.75
C PHE A 93 -3.39 -7.71 -1.43
N VAL A 94 -2.42 -7.79 -0.51
CA VAL A 94 -2.55 -7.15 0.80
C VAL A 94 -2.54 -5.63 0.70
N SER A 95 -1.85 -5.05 -0.27
CA SER A 95 -1.89 -3.62 -0.56
C SER A 95 -3.31 -3.15 -0.94
N LEU A 96 -3.98 -3.90 -1.82
CA LEU A 96 -5.36 -3.62 -2.20
C LEU A 96 -6.34 -3.82 -1.02
N LYS A 97 -6.17 -4.91 -0.27
CA LYS A 97 -7.00 -5.21 0.91
C LYS A 97 -6.87 -4.12 1.98
N LEU A 98 -5.66 -3.65 2.25
CA LEU A 98 -5.40 -2.53 3.16
C LEU A 98 -6.07 -1.25 2.67
N PHE A 99 -5.94 -0.91 1.39
CA PHE A 99 -6.58 0.29 0.83
C PHE A 99 -8.08 0.32 1.10
N HIS A 100 -8.79 -0.77 0.80
CA HIS A 100 -10.23 -0.85 1.02
C HIS A 100 -10.60 -0.75 2.51
N HIS A 101 -9.83 -1.41 3.38
CA HIS A 101 -10.08 -1.36 4.81
C HIS A 101 -9.87 0.04 5.39
N LEU A 102 -8.74 0.68 5.07
CA LEU A 102 -8.45 2.03 5.55
C LEU A 102 -9.44 3.06 5.01
N LYS A 103 -9.85 2.95 3.73
CA LYS A 103 -10.88 3.85 3.18
C LYS A 103 -12.24 3.71 3.84
N LYS A 104 -12.59 2.49 4.26
CA LYS A 104 -13.80 2.27 5.06
C LYS A 104 -13.70 2.98 6.42
N LEU A 105 -12.58 2.81 7.13
CA LEU A 105 -12.35 3.46 8.42
C LEU A 105 -12.34 4.99 8.31
N GLU A 106 -11.69 5.54 7.28
CA GLU A 106 -11.67 6.98 7.02
C GLU A 106 -13.09 7.54 6.82
N ALA A 107 -13.94 6.85 6.05
CA ALA A 107 -15.33 7.25 5.85
C ALA A 107 -16.16 7.18 7.14
N GLU A 108 -15.95 6.15 7.97
CA GLU A 108 -16.61 6.01 9.26
C GLU A 108 -16.23 7.11 10.26
N ILE A 109 -14.97 7.57 10.24
CA ILE A 109 -14.50 8.68 11.08
C ILE A 109 -15.16 9.99 10.63
N LEU A 110 -15.12 10.29 9.33
CA LEU A 110 -15.71 11.51 8.77
C LEU A 110 -17.23 11.58 9.04
N ALA A 111 -17.93 10.45 8.94
CA ALA A 111 -19.36 10.40 9.24
C ALA A 111 -19.65 10.73 10.73
N LYS A 112 -18.82 10.26 11.66
CA LYS A 112 -18.95 10.55 13.10
C LYS A 112 -18.66 12.02 13.41
N GLU A 113 -17.64 12.60 12.77
CA GLU A 113 -17.31 14.02 12.95
C GLU A 113 -18.45 14.94 12.49
N ASN A 114 -19.07 14.65 11.34
CA ASN A 114 -20.20 15.43 10.84
C ASN A 114 -21.41 15.37 11.78
N ILE A 115 -21.74 14.18 12.32
CA ILE A 115 -22.83 14.03 13.30
C ILE A 115 -22.56 14.86 14.56
N ASN A 116 -21.32 14.90 15.04
CA ASN A 116 -20.98 15.67 16.24
C ASN A 116 -21.08 17.19 16.01
N CYS A 117 -20.81 17.68 14.79
CA CYS A 117 -20.95 19.09 14.44
C CYS A 117 -22.41 19.53 14.27
N GLU A 118 -23.30 18.65 13.81
CA GLU A 118 -24.73 18.97 13.65
C GLU A 118 -25.51 18.97 14.98
N ASN A 119 -24.98 18.29 16.01
CA ASN A 119 -25.59 18.21 17.34
C ASN A 119 -25.09 19.29 18.34
N MET A 120 -24.29 20.26 17.88
CA MET A 120 -23.73 21.36 18.66
C MET A 120 -24.38 22.69 18.29
#